data_AF-A0A820R5J2-F1
#
_entry.id   AF-A0A820R5J2-F1
#
_cell.length_a   1.000
_cell.length_b   1.000
_cell.length_c   1.000
_cell.angle_alpha   90.00
_cell.angle_beta   90.00
_cell.angle_gamma   90.00
#
_symmetry.space_group_name_H-M   'P 1'
#
loop_
_entity.id
_entity.type
_entity.pdbx_description
1 polymer ?
#
loop_
_entity_poly.entity_id
_entity_poly.type
_entity_poly.pdbx_seq_one_letter_code
_entity_poly.pdbx_strand_id
1 'polypeptide(L)'
;MAMANNKTQCFTCKKEKITYSCEGCSKRFCLIHLTEHQQMLNEELNHIINGYDQFKQRINEQKQNPQSLQNQTLIKQINEWETNSIETIQR
;
A
#
# COMPACT_ATOMS: atom_id res chain seq x y z
N MET A 1 -41.20 -11.89 -12.36
CA MET A 1 -39.86 -11.27 -12.48
C MET A 1 -40.00 -9.79 -12.20
N ALA A 2 -39.60 -9.33 -11.01
CA ALA A 2 -39.65 -7.92 -10.66
C ALA A 2 -38.48 -7.19 -11.33
N MET A 3 -38.77 -6.18 -12.15
CA MET A 3 -37.73 -5.28 -12.64
C MET A 3 -37.24 -4.45 -11.44
N ALA A 4 -36.06 -4.78 -10.92
CA ALA A 4 -35.45 -3.97 -9.88
C ALA A 4 -35.28 -2.55 -10.42
N ASN A 5 -35.98 -1.58 -9.83
CA ASN A 5 -35.77 -0.17 -10.08
C ASN A 5 -34.32 0.17 -9.64
N ASN A 6 -33.37 -0.03 -10.54
CA ASN A 6 -31.95 0.31 -10.39
C ASN A 6 -31.69 1.82 -10.42
N LYS A 7 -32.76 2.63 -10.49
CA LYS A 7 -32.74 4.07 -10.28
C LYS A 7 -32.54 4.34 -8.80
N THR A 8 -31.31 4.59 -8.39
CA THR A 8 -31.00 5.10 -7.05
C THR A 8 -30.12 6.35 -7.16
N GLN A 9 -29.87 6.99 -6.02
CA GLN A 9 -29.09 8.22 -6.00
C GLN A 9 -27.60 7.92 -6.16
N CYS A 10 -26.96 8.57 -7.13
CA CYS A 10 -25.50 8.47 -7.28
C CYS A 10 -24.79 9.16 -6.10
N PHE A 11 -23.83 8.46 -5.49
CA PHE A 11 -23.06 8.97 -4.33
C PHE A 11 -22.33 10.28 -4.63
N THR A 12 -21.79 10.44 -5.83
CA THR A 12 -21.01 11.63 -6.24
C THR A 12 -21.90 12.80 -6.62
N CYS A 13 -22.69 12.69 -7.70
CA CYS A 13 -23.46 13.83 -8.21
C CYS A 13 -24.86 13.98 -7.61
N LYS A 14 -25.27 13.10 -6.68
CA LYS A 14 -26.55 13.16 -5.96
C LYS A 14 -27.83 13.14 -6.82
N LYS A 15 -27.71 12.84 -8.12
CA LYS A 15 -28.84 12.70 -9.05
C LYS A 15 -29.39 11.27 -9.02
N GLU A 16 -30.71 11.13 -9.08
CA GLU A 16 -31.37 9.84 -9.29
C GLU A 16 -31.20 9.38 -10.73
N LYS A 17 -30.58 8.21 -10.91
CA LYS A 17 -30.34 7.60 -12.22
C LYS A 17 -30.02 6.12 -12.05
N ILE A 18 -29.85 5.41 -13.16
CA ILE A 18 -29.34 4.05 -13.11
C ILE A 18 -27.96 4.08 -12.43
N THR A 19 -27.84 3.35 -11.34
CA THR A 19 -26.64 3.25 -10.52
C THR A 19 -26.20 1.81 -10.37
N TYR A 20 -24.89 1.64 -10.20
CA TYR A 20 -24.19 0.39 -10.00
C TYR A 20 -23.49 0.46 -8.65
N SER A 21 -23.43 -0.66 -7.94
CA SER A 21 -22.70 -0.77 -6.67
C SER A 21 -21.22 -1.08 -6.91
N CYS A 22 -20.35 -0.36 -6.21
CA CYS A 22 -18.98 -0.81 -5.98
C CYS A 22 -18.98 -1.63 -4.68
N GLU A 23 -18.69 -2.93 -4.77
CA GLU A 23 -18.71 -3.84 -3.62
C GLU A 23 -17.65 -3.47 -2.58
N GLY A 24 -16.45 -3.09 -3.04
CA GLY A 24 -15.35 -2.70 -2.14
C GLY A 24 -15.65 -1.44 -1.31
N CYS A 25 -16.39 -0.48 -1.87
CA CYS A 25 -16.71 0.77 -1.18
C CYS A 25 -18.13 0.80 -0.60
N SER A 26 -18.95 -0.22 -0.86
CA SER A 26 -20.37 -0.28 -0.49
C SER A 26 -21.17 0.98 -0.90
N LYS A 27 -20.78 1.63 -1.99
CA LYS A 27 -21.38 2.87 -2.51
C LYS A 27 -21.96 2.65 -3.90
N ARG A 28 -23.01 3.41 -4.24
CA ARG A 28 -23.66 3.38 -5.56
C ARG A 28 -23.29 4.58 -6.41
N PHE A 29 -22.88 4.33 -7.64
CA PHE A 29 -22.45 5.35 -8.60
C PHE A 29 -23.21 5.19 -9.91
N CYS A 30 -23.43 6.27 -10.65
CA CYS A 30 -23.79 6.09 -12.05
C CYS A 30 -22.58 5.64 -12.85
N LEU A 31 -22.80 5.17 -14.08
CA LEU A 31 -21.75 4.67 -14.96
C LEU A 31 -20.51 5.59 -15.04
N ILE A 32 -20.71 6.89 -15.30
CA ILE A 32 -19.60 7.87 -15.42
C ILE A 32 -18.76 7.92 -14.14
N HIS A 33 -19.36 8.26 -13.00
CA HIS A 33 -18.64 8.32 -11.72
C HIS A 33 -18.14 6.96 -11.23
N LEU A 34 -18.71 5.83 -11.69
CA LEU A 34 -18.15 4.51 -11.41
C LEU A 34 -16.83 4.32 -12.15
N THR A 35 -16.77 4.67 -13.43
CA THR A 35 -15.54 4.61 -14.23
C THR A 35 -14.48 5.55 -13.68
N GLU A 36 -14.84 6.79 -13.34
CA GLU A 36 -13.91 7.73 -12.69
C GLU A 36 -13.41 7.19 -11.35
N HIS A 37 -14.30 6.59 -10.54
CA HIS A 37 -13.93 5.97 -9.28
C HIS A 37 -12.96 4.81 -9.47
N GLN A 38 -13.19 3.94 -10.46
CA GLN A 38 -12.28 2.85 -10.80
C GLN A 38 -10.92 3.37 -11.29
N GLN A 39 -10.90 4.45 -12.07
CA GLN A 39 -9.66 5.07 -12.52
C GLN A 39 -8.85 5.61 -11.33
N MET A 40 -9.49 6.35 -10.42
CA MET A 40 -8.81 6.84 -9.20
C MET A 40 -8.22 5.69 -8.37
N LEU A 41 -8.97 4.60 -8.18
CA LEU A 41 -8.46 3.43 -7.46
C LEU A 41 -7.24 2.79 -8.15
N ASN A 42 -7.24 2.72 -9.48
CA ASN A 42 -6.09 2.22 -10.23
C ASN A 42 -4.86 3.13 -10.09
N GLU A 43 -5.06 4.45 -10.11
CA GLU A 43 -3.99 5.44 -9.90
C GLU A 43 -3.39 5.32 -8.49
N GLU A 44 -4.23 5.21 -7.46
CA GLU A 44 -3.78 4.98 -6.08
C GLU A 44 -3.01 3.67 -5.93
N LEU A 45 -3.50 2.58 -6.55
CA LEU A 45 -2.83 1.30 -6.54
C LEU A 45 -1.45 1.36 -7.22
N ASN A 46 -1.37 2.01 -8.38
CA ASN A 46 -0.10 2.20 -9.09
C ASN A 46 0.91 2.99 -8.23
N HIS A 47 0.46 4.01 -7.51
CA HIS A 47 1.32 4.76 -6.58
C HIS A 47 1.86 3.85 -5.46
N ILE A 48 1.02 2.98 -4.88
CA ILE A 48 1.43 2.03 -3.86
C ILE A 48 2.47 1.03 -4.41
N ILE A 49 2.23 0.47 -5.59
CA ILE A 49 3.14 -0.47 -6.26
C ILE A 49 4.50 0.19 -6.51
N ASN A 50 4.49 1.41 -7.08
CA ASN A 50 5.73 2.16 -7.31
C ASN A 50 6.50 2.43 -6.01
N GLY A 51 5.80 2.80 -4.93
CA GLY A 51 6.42 2.99 -3.62
C GLY A 51 7.03 1.71 -3.07
N TYR A 52 6.35 0.57 -3.23
CA TYR A 52 6.86 -0.74 -2.85
C TYR A 52 8.13 -1.12 -3.63
N ASP A 53 8.12 -0.93 -4.96
CA ASP A 53 9.27 -1.26 -5.81
C ASP A 53 10.49 -0.39 -5.48
N GLN A 54 10.29 0.92 -5.25
CA GLN A 54 11.34 1.82 -4.79
C GLN A 54 11.90 1.39 -3.43
N PHE A 55 11.05 1.01 -2.49
CA PHE A 55 11.49 0.55 -1.17
C PHE A 55 12.27 -0.75 -1.26
N LYS A 56 11.80 -1.71 -2.05
CA LYS A 56 12.48 -2.98 -2.31
C LYS A 56 13.84 -2.76 -2.96
N GLN A 57 13.93 -1.84 -3.92
CA GLN A 57 15.20 -1.46 -4.55
C GLN A 57 16.18 -0.90 -3.52
N ARG A 58 15.76 0.06 -2.67
CA ARG A 58 16.61 0.61 -1.60
C ARG A 58 17.14 -0.45 -0.65
N ILE A 59 16.31 -1.42 -0.27
CA ILE A 59 16.74 -2.57 0.57
C ILE A 59 17.81 -3.39 -0.16
N ASN A 60 17.59 -3.70 -1.43
CA ASN A 60 18.54 -4.50 -2.20
C ASN A 60 19.87 -3.78 -2.40
N GLU A 61 19.85 -2.48 -2.65
CA GLU A 61 21.06 -1.63 -2.74
C GLU A 61 21.85 -1.62 -1.42
N GLN A 62 21.16 -1.52 -0.27
CA GLN A 62 21.80 -1.61 1.04
C GLN A 62 22.43 -2.99 1.30
N LYS A 63 21.76 -4.07 0.87
CA LYS A 63 22.29 -5.44 0.99
C LYS A 63 23.54 -5.67 0.14
N GLN A 64 23.63 -5.03 -1.02
CA GLN A 64 24.76 -5.19 -1.95
C GLN A 64 26.03 -4.48 -1.47
N ASN A 65 25.94 -3.56 -0.50
CA ASN A 65 27.10 -2.87 0.07
C ASN A 65 27.26 -3.19 1.57
N PRO A 66 28.13 -4.15 1.94
CA PRO A 66 28.39 -4.54 3.33
C PRO A 66 28.79 -3.37 4.25
N GLN A 67 29.51 -2.37 3.72
CA GLN A 67 29.87 -1.17 4.49
C GLN A 67 28.64 -0.31 4.84
N SER A 68 27.61 -0.30 4.00
CA SER A 68 26.37 0.44 4.29
C SER A 68 25.52 -0.23 5.36
N LEU A 69 25.56 -1.57 5.43
CA LEU A 69 24.92 -2.40 6.46
C LEU A 69 25.62 -2.25 7.81
N GLN A 70 26.96 -2.21 7.82
CA GLN A 70 27.75 -1.94 9.04
C GLN A 70 27.58 -0.51 9.57
N ASN A 71 27.31 0.47 8.69
CA ASN A 71 27.02 1.84 9.09
C ASN A 71 25.59 2.03 9.64
N GLN A 72 24.72 1.01 9.55
CA GLN A 72 23.41 1.07 10.22
C GLN A 72 23.61 0.95 11.73
N THR A 73 23.24 2.01 12.45
CA THR A 73 23.38 2.15 13.90
C THR A 73 22.90 0.92 14.68
N LEU A 74 21.81 0.27 14.23
CA LEU A 74 21.28 -0.94 14.87
C LEU A 74 22.18 -2.17 14.69
N ILE A 75 22.70 -2.42 13.49
CA ILE A 75 23.61 -3.56 13.24
C ILE A 75 24.91 -3.40 14.02
N LYS A 76 25.43 -2.17 14.10
CA LYS A 76 26.60 -1.86 14.92
C LYS A 76 26.35 -2.16 16.40
N GLN A 77 25.20 -1.73 16.95
CA GLN A 77 24.85 -2.00 18.35
C GLN A 77 24.67 -3.49 18.64
N ILE A 78 24.10 -4.26 17.70
CA ILE A 78 23.96 -5.72 17.82
C ILE A 78 25.34 -6.38 17.89
N ASN A 79 26.25 -6.01 16.98
CA ASN A 79 27.61 -6.57 16.95
C ASN A 79 28.42 -6.20 18.21
N GLU A 80 28.29 -4.98 18.70
CA GLU A 80 28.91 -4.53 19.95
C GLU A 80 28.35 -5.30 21.15
N TRP A 81 27.03 -5.50 21.23
CA TRP A 81 26.42 -6.33 22.27
C TRP A 81 26.89 -7.78 22.22
N GLU A 82 26.95 -8.38 21.02
CA GLU A 82 27.40 -9.76 20.82
C GLU A 82 28.85 -9.93 21.29
N THR A 83 29.74 -9.04 20.85
CA THR A 83 31.17 -9.05 21.23
C THR A 83 31.34 -8.94 22.75
N ASN A 84 30.67 -7.96 23.38
CA ASN A 84 30.73 -7.77 24.83
C ASN A 84 30.18 -8.97 25.61
N SER A 85 29.15 -9.63 25.08
CA SER A 85 28.55 -10.81 25.71
C SER A 85 29.49 -12.00 25.67
N ILE A 86 30.15 -12.22 24.53
CA ILE A 86 31.16 -13.28 24.37
C ILE A 86 32.34 -13.03 25.32
N GLU A 87 32.87 -11.81 25.39
CA GLU A 87 33.97 -11.44 26.30
C GLU A 87 33.60 -11.65 27.78
N THR A 88 32.35 -11.35 28.14
CA THR A 88 31.85 -11.56 29.51
C THR A 88 31.79 -13.04 29.87
N ILE A 89 31.39 -13.90 28.94
CA ILE A 89 31.28 -15.36 29.15
C ILE A 89 32.66 -16.02 29.15
N GLN A 90 33.63 -15.49 28.39
CA GLN A 90 34.99 -16.01 28.30
C GLN A 90 35.91 -15.57 29.45
N ARG A 91 35.49 -14.59 30.26
CA ARG A 91 36.16 -14.18 31.51
C ARG A 91 35.76 -15.07 32.68
#